data_AF-A0A930RF73-F1
#
_entry.id   AF-A0A930RF73-F1
#
_cell.length_a   1.000
_cell.length_b   1.000
_cell.length_c   1.000
_cell.angle_alpha   90.00
_cell.angle_beta   90.00
_cell.angle_gamma   90.00
#
_symmetry.space_group_name_H-M   'P 1'
#
loop_
_entity.id
_entity.type
_entity.pdbx_description
1 polymer ?
#
loop_
_entity_poly.entity_id
_entity_poly.type
_entity_poly.pdbx_seq_one_letter_code
_entity_poly.pdbx_strand_id
1 'polypeptide(L)'
;QIQDEALIPWLHRLLTWLGTAGIGGKRTSGCGKFHLGDIIRVDESGGVDAAALGTMLAAEHAPWQLALAPVLPAADDLAAVKRGAYRLRRAGGFISNPTHAAEKKNSVYLLDAGSCFPTRIGGTCGTLGTFDGHPVLRYGYGLYAGVTA
;
A
#
# COMPACT_ATOMS: atom_id res chain seq x y z
N GLN A 1 5.54 -5.55 10.51
CA GLN A 1 4.99 -5.76 11.87
C GLN A 1 4.55 -4.40 12.39
N ILE A 2 3.33 -4.26 12.92
CA ILE A 2 2.96 -3.03 13.63
C ILE A 2 3.78 -3.05 14.92
N GLN A 3 4.75 -2.14 15.04
CA GLN A 3 5.68 -2.12 16.18
C GLN A 3 5.03 -1.56 17.45
N ASP A 4 3.87 -0.91 17.32
CA ASP A 4 3.09 -0.32 18.40
C ASP A 4 1.71 -0.97 18.50
N GLU A 5 1.53 -1.88 19.46
CA GLU A 5 0.26 -2.57 19.68
C GLU A 5 -0.89 -1.61 20.01
N ALA A 6 -0.60 -0.40 20.50
CA ALA A 6 -1.62 0.62 20.77
C ALA A 6 -2.28 1.15 19.47
N LEU A 7 -1.66 0.93 18.30
CA LEU A 7 -2.25 1.29 17.01
C LEU A 7 -3.36 0.34 16.58
N ILE A 8 -3.38 -0.91 17.06
CA ILE A 8 -4.36 -1.92 16.61
C ILE A 8 -5.80 -1.48 16.91
N PRO A 9 -6.16 -1.07 18.14
CA PRO A 9 -7.52 -0.59 18.41
C PRO A 9 -7.88 0.68 17.63
N TRP A 10 -6.91 1.56 17.39
CA TRP A 10 -7.13 2.78 16.61
C TRP A 10 -7.41 2.47 15.13
N LEU A 11 -6.60 1.60 14.51
CA LEU A 11 -6.82 1.13 13.14
C LEU A 11 -8.15 0.41 12.99
N HIS A 12 -8.52 -0.44 13.96
CA HIS A 12 -9.81 -1.14 13.95
C HIS A 12 -10.99 -0.15 13.94
N ARG A 13 -10.94 0.90 14.78
CA ARG A 13 -11.96 1.96 14.77
C ARG A 13 -11.99 2.73 13.45
N LEU A 14 -10.82 3.12 12.92
CA LEU A 14 -10.71 3.85 11.67
C LEU A 14 -11.28 3.04 10.49
N LEU A 15 -10.93 1.76 10.41
CA LEU A 15 -11.40 0.85 9.36
C LEU A 15 -12.89 0.53 9.50
N THR A 16 -13.41 0.41 10.72
CA THR A 16 -14.86 0.25 10.98
C THR A 16 -15.62 1.47 10.47
N TRP A 17 -15.12 2.67 10.79
CA TRP A 17 -15.70 3.91 10.28
C TRP A 17 -15.63 3.98 8.75
N LEU A 18 -14.48 3.63 8.17
CA LEU A 18 -14.31 3.57 6.72
C LEU A 18 -15.30 2.59 6.06
N GLY A 19 -15.63 1.48 6.72
CA GLY A 19 -16.65 0.52 6.26
C GLY A 19 -18.03 1.16 6.05
N THR A 20 -18.41 2.10 6.93
CA THR A 20 -19.67 2.86 6.79
C THR A 20 -19.62 3.89 5.67
N ALA A 21 -18.44 4.49 5.45
CA ALA A 21 -18.22 5.52 4.44
C ALA A 21 -18.03 4.93 3.04
N GLY A 22 -17.49 3.71 2.95
CA GLY A 22 -17.18 2.97 1.73
C GLY A 22 -15.84 3.35 1.06
N ILE A 23 -15.29 2.42 0.29
CA ILE A 23 -14.06 2.59 -0.50
C ILE A 23 -14.34 2.54 -2.00
N GLY A 24 -13.73 3.47 -2.76
CA GLY A 24 -13.81 3.49 -4.22
C GLY A 24 -15.21 3.61 -4.81
N GLY A 25 -15.30 3.68 -6.14
CA GLY A 25 -16.56 3.65 -6.87
C GLY A 25 -17.54 4.79 -6.56
N LYS A 26 -18.83 4.56 -6.88
CA LYS A 26 -19.94 5.50 -6.66
C LYS A 26 -20.54 5.31 -5.26
N ARG A 27 -19.83 5.76 -4.23
CA ARG A 27 -20.19 5.56 -2.81
C ARG A 27 -21.61 6.07 -2.47
N THR A 28 -22.01 7.19 -3.05
CA THR A 28 -23.35 7.79 -2.87
C THR A 28 -24.47 7.00 -3.55
N SER A 29 -24.13 6.10 -4.48
CA SER A 29 -25.07 5.17 -5.12
C SER A 29 -25.09 3.78 -4.47
N GLY A 30 -24.50 3.65 -3.27
CA GLY A 30 -24.55 2.43 -2.46
C GLY A 30 -23.34 1.49 -2.61
N CYS A 31 -22.34 1.81 -3.42
CA CYS A 31 -21.18 0.94 -3.63
C CYS A 31 -20.09 1.12 -2.56
N GLY A 32 -19.31 0.05 -2.31
CA GLY A 32 -18.02 0.13 -1.62
C GLY A 32 -18.07 0.05 -0.08
N LYS A 33 -19.25 -0.04 0.53
CA LYS A 33 -19.40 -0.31 1.98
C LYS A 33 -18.98 -1.74 2.31
N PHE A 34 -18.46 -1.95 3.51
CA PHE A 34 -18.01 -3.26 3.98
C PHE A 34 -18.09 -3.34 5.51
N HIS A 35 -18.01 -4.56 6.03
CA HIS A 35 -17.82 -4.85 7.45
C HIS A 35 -16.44 -5.48 7.66
N LEU A 36 -15.83 -5.19 8.81
CA LEU A 36 -14.60 -5.86 9.19
C LEU A 36 -14.91 -7.28 9.67
N GLY A 37 -14.12 -8.23 9.19
CA GLY A 37 -14.02 -9.55 9.80
C GLY A 37 -13.02 -9.54 10.96
N ASP A 38 -12.72 -10.73 11.46
CA ASP A 38 -11.79 -10.93 12.56
C ASP A 38 -10.37 -10.47 12.21
N ILE A 39 -9.69 -9.88 13.19
CA ILE A 39 -8.27 -9.55 13.06
C ILE A 39 -7.47 -10.83 13.19
N ILE A 40 -6.74 -11.18 12.13
CA ILE A 40 -5.87 -12.36 12.10
C ILE A 40 -4.43 -11.91 12.35
N ARG A 41 -3.82 -12.44 13.41
CA ARG A 41 -2.38 -12.31 13.67
C ARG A 41 -1.67 -13.43 12.92
N VAL A 42 -0.90 -13.07 11.90
CA VAL A 42 -0.26 -14.01 10.96
C VAL A 42 0.74 -14.93 11.67
N ASP A 43 1.40 -14.43 12.71
CA ASP A 43 2.34 -15.16 13.57
C ASP A 43 1.65 -16.14 14.53
N GLU A 44 0.39 -15.90 14.88
CA GLU A 44 -0.39 -16.74 15.80
C GLU A 44 -1.40 -17.65 15.09
N SER A 45 -1.64 -17.42 13.81
CA SER A 45 -2.60 -18.20 13.03
C SER A 45 -2.06 -19.61 12.74
N GLY A 46 -2.78 -20.64 13.20
CA GLY A 46 -2.40 -22.05 13.00
C GLY A 46 -2.63 -22.62 11.59
N GLY A 47 -3.05 -21.79 10.63
CA GLY A 47 -3.31 -22.22 9.26
C GLY A 47 -2.02 -22.32 8.44
N VAL A 48 -1.92 -23.34 7.57
CA VAL A 48 -0.74 -23.58 6.71
C VAL A 48 -0.43 -22.36 5.83
N ASP A 49 -1.46 -21.73 5.25
CA ASP A 49 -1.29 -20.57 4.37
C ASP A 49 -0.73 -19.35 5.12
N ALA A 50 -1.18 -19.14 6.36
CA ALA A 50 -0.76 -18.00 7.15
C ALA A 50 0.66 -18.18 7.70
N ALA A 51 1.03 -19.41 8.07
CA ALA A 51 2.41 -19.76 8.38
C ALA A 51 3.35 -19.57 7.18
N ALA A 52 2.92 -19.97 5.98
CA ALA A 52 3.66 -19.76 4.74
C ALA A 52 3.84 -18.26 4.45
N LEU A 53 2.76 -17.48 4.53
CA LEU A 53 2.82 -16.02 4.37
C LEU A 53 3.75 -15.38 5.41
N GLY A 54 3.66 -15.77 6.69
CA GLY A 54 4.53 -15.28 7.76
C GLY A 54 6.01 -15.55 7.46
N THR A 55 6.32 -16.77 7.00
CA THR A 55 7.68 -17.15 6.58
C THR A 55 8.18 -16.25 5.43
N MET A 56 7.35 -16.02 4.41
CA MET A 56 7.70 -15.15 3.28
C MET A 56 7.87 -13.69 3.70
N LEU A 57 7.01 -13.18 4.58
CA LEU A 57 7.12 -11.81 5.12
C LEU A 57 8.41 -11.62 5.95
N ALA A 58 8.86 -12.66 6.66
CA ALA A 58 10.10 -12.66 7.45
C ALA A 58 11.38 -12.92 6.61
N ALA A 59 11.25 -13.41 5.37
CA ALA A 59 12.38 -13.78 4.52
C ALA A 59 13.07 -12.57 3.84
N GLU A 60 13.66 -11.69 4.65
CA GLU A 60 14.32 -10.45 4.18
C GLU A 60 15.57 -10.70 3.34
N HIS A 61 16.17 -11.87 3.49
CA HIS A 61 17.38 -12.30 2.77
C HIS A 61 17.10 -13.28 1.63
N ALA A 62 15.83 -13.51 1.28
CA ALA A 62 15.50 -14.27 0.07
C ALA A 62 16.07 -13.58 -1.17
N PRO A 63 16.48 -14.35 -2.21
CA PRO A 63 17.14 -13.80 -3.41
C PRO A 63 16.26 -12.78 -4.14
N TRP A 64 14.94 -12.91 -4.03
CA TRP A 64 13.98 -11.97 -4.59
C TRP A 64 12.98 -11.51 -3.54
N GLN A 65 12.66 -10.22 -3.59
CA GLN A 65 11.68 -9.57 -2.75
C GLN A 65 10.51 -9.11 -3.63
N LEU A 66 9.40 -9.83 -3.55
CA LEU A 66 8.16 -9.56 -4.28
C LEU A 66 7.37 -8.45 -3.57
N ALA A 67 7.13 -7.34 -4.24
CA ALA A 67 6.31 -6.24 -3.72
C ALA A 67 4.84 -6.66 -3.65
N LEU A 68 4.25 -6.63 -2.46
CA LEU A 68 2.83 -6.90 -2.18
C LEU A 68 1.95 -5.65 -2.32
N ALA A 69 2.56 -4.47 -2.41
CA ALA A 69 1.90 -3.19 -2.63
C ALA A 69 2.64 -2.37 -3.69
N PRO A 70 1.96 -1.46 -4.42
CA PRO A 70 2.63 -0.54 -5.33
C PRO A 70 3.59 0.38 -4.58
N VAL A 71 4.80 0.55 -5.12
CA VAL A 71 5.91 1.28 -4.48
C VAL A 71 6.26 2.52 -5.28
N LEU A 72 6.43 3.65 -4.60
CA LEU A 72 6.98 4.86 -5.19
C LEU A 72 8.47 4.93 -4.82
N PRO A 73 9.41 4.63 -5.73
CA PRO A 73 10.83 4.58 -5.38
C PRO A 73 11.37 5.98 -5.04
N ALA A 74 12.21 6.05 -4.01
CA ALA A 74 13.10 7.18 -3.78
C ALA A 74 14.32 7.11 -4.72
N ALA A 75 15.12 8.18 -4.77
CA ALA A 75 16.32 8.22 -5.59
C ALA A 75 17.31 7.08 -5.24
N ASP A 76 17.46 6.79 -3.95
CA ASP A 76 18.37 5.75 -3.44
C ASP A 76 17.89 4.33 -3.78
N ASP A 77 16.59 4.14 -4.04
CA ASP A 77 16.03 2.85 -4.43
C ASP A 77 16.41 2.47 -5.88
N LEU A 78 16.79 3.44 -6.73
CA LEU A 78 16.94 3.23 -8.18
C LEU A 78 17.99 2.18 -8.55
N ALA A 79 19.06 2.02 -7.77
CA ALA A 79 20.07 0.99 -8.00
C ALA A 79 19.51 -0.43 -7.82
N ALA A 80 18.60 -0.62 -6.88
CA ALA A 80 17.89 -1.88 -6.69
C ALA A 80 16.81 -2.09 -7.77
N VAL A 81 16.05 -1.04 -8.09
CA VAL A 81 15.01 -1.08 -9.13
C VAL A 81 15.57 -1.51 -10.48
N LYS A 82 16.72 -0.95 -10.91
CA LYS A 82 17.38 -1.31 -12.18
C LYS A 82 17.78 -2.77 -12.30
N ARG A 83 17.95 -3.48 -11.17
CA ARG A 83 18.30 -4.90 -11.10
C ARG A 83 17.07 -5.80 -10.89
N GLY A 84 15.87 -5.22 -10.77
CA GLY A 84 14.62 -5.92 -10.57
C GLY A 84 13.83 -6.16 -11.86
N ALA A 85 12.73 -6.89 -11.71
CA ALA A 85 11.71 -7.07 -12.74
C ALA A 85 10.42 -6.38 -12.26
N TYR A 86 9.94 -5.39 -12.99
CA TYR A 86 8.84 -4.56 -12.52
C TYR A 86 7.93 -4.10 -13.66
N ARG A 87 6.71 -3.72 -13.30
CA ARG A 87 5.78 -3.03 -14.19
C ARG A 87 5.52 -1.62 -13.65
N LEU A 88 5.64 -0.63 -14.53
CA LEU A 88 5.26 0.74 -14.20
C LEU A 88 3.74 0.89 -14.26
N ARG A 89 3.17 1.48 -13.21
CA ARG A 89 1.75 1.84 -13.13
C ARG A 89 1.62 3.34 -12.97
N ARG A 90 0.97 3.99 -13.93
CA ARG A 90 0.61 5.41 -13.82
C ARG A 90 -0.54 5.57 -12.83
N ALA A 91 -0.35 6.40 -11.81
CA ALA A 91 -1.38 6.85 -10.89
C ALA A 91 -1.63 8.35 -11.10
N GLY A 92 -2.87 8.71 -11.40
CA GLY A 92 -3.32 10.09 -11.54
C GLY A 92 -4.79 10.19 -11.19
N GLY A 93 -5.41 11.31 -11.54
CA GLY A 93 -6.84 11.53 -11.36
C GLY A 93 -7.13 12.91 -10.80
N PHE A 94 -8.26 13.03 -10.12
CA PHE A 94 -8.71 14.26 -9.50
C PHE A 94 -8.53 14.20 -7.98
N ILE A 95 -8.50 15.37 -7.36
CA ILE A 95 -8.57 15.52 -5.91
C ILE A 95 -9.97 15.11 -5.45
N SER A 96 -10.05 14.38 -4.35
CA SER A 96 -11.31 13.94 -3.76
C SER A 96 -11.99 15.09 -3.02
N ASN A 97 -13.27 15.31 -3.32
CA ASN A 97 -14.14 16.32 -2.69
C ASN A 97 -13.69 17.79 -2.87
N PRO A 98 -13.47 18.27 -4.11
CA PRO A 98 -13.19 19.68 -4.32
C PRO A 98 -14.46 20.52 -4.08
N THR A 99 -14.28 21.71 -3.50
CA THR A 99 -15.36 22.58 -3.03
C THR A 99 -16.22 23.16 -4.15
N HIS A 100 -15.64 23.38 -5.34
CA HIS A 100 -16.32 24.09 -6.44
C HIS A 100 -16.12 23.46 -7.82
N ALA A 101 -14.92 22.95 -8.15
CA ALA A 101 -14.64 22.39 -9.47
C ALA A 101 -13.67 21.21 -9.39
N ALA A 102 -13.76 20.27 -10.34
CA ALA A 102 -12.86 19.14 -10.40
C ALA A 102 -11.40 19.60 -10.62
N GLU A 103 -10.53 19.36 -9.63
CA GLU A 103 -9.12 19.73 -9.70
C GLU A 103 -8.23 18.50 -9.92
N LYS A 104 -7.32 18.58 -10.90
CA LYS A 104 -6.45 17.47 -11.29
C LYS A 104 -5.19 17.47 -10.43
N LYS A 105 -4.89 16.35 -9.79
CA LYS A 105 -3.60 16.15 -9.10
C LYS A 105 -2.52 15.70 -10.07
N ASN A 106 -1.27 15.92 -9.68
CA ASN A 106 -0.12 15.43 -10.44
C ASN A 106 -0.17 13.91 -10.58
N SER A 107 0.36 13.42 -11.70
CA SER A 107 0.47 11.99 -11.95
C SER A 107 1.87 11.50 -11.61
N VAL A 108 1.95 10.26 -11.12
CA VAL A 108 3.21 9.61 -10.75
C VAL A 108 3.22 8.17 -11.29
N TYR A 109 4.41 7.62 -11.51
CA TYR A 109 4.58 6.21 -11.85
C TYR A 109 5.05 5.44 -10.62
N LEU A 110 4.32 4.38 -10.28
CA LEU A 110 4.69 3.44 -9.23
C LEU A 110 5.21 2.15 -9.86
N LEU A 111 6.03 1.43 -9.11
CA LEU A 111 6.35 0.03 -9.35
C LEU A 111 5.15 -0.78 -8.84
N ASP A 112 4.44 -1.50 -9.70
CA ASP A 112 3.19 -2.15 -9.30
C ASP A 112 3.43 -3.35 -8.38
N ALA A 113 2.40 -3.76 -7.63
CA ALA A 113 2.44 -5.01 -6.88
C ALA A 113 2.73 -6.19 -7.85
N GLY A 114 3.52 -7.15 -7.38
CA GLY A 114 4.07 -8.23 -8.19
C GLY A 114 5.45 -7.95 -8.79
N SER A 115 5.99 -6.73 -8.61
CA SER A 115 7.38 -6.43 -9.00
C SER A 115 8.37 -7.11 -8.06
N CYS A 116 9.49 -7.62 -8.58
CA CYS A 116 10.53 -8.32 -7.83
C CYS A 116 11.85 -7.54 -7.84
N PHE A 117 12.49 -7.43 -6.67
CA PHE A 117 13.76 -6.73 -6.51
C PHE A 117 14.76 -7.61 -5.73
N PRO A 118 16.08 -7.42 -5.92
CA PRO A 118 17.09 -8.16 -5.16
C PRO A 118 17.17 -7.74 -3.67
N THR A 119 16.48 -6.67 -3.29
CA THR A 119 16.38 -6.18 -1.92
C THR A 119 15.06 -5.42 -1.73
N ARG A 120 14.60 -5.29 -0.49
CA ARG A 120 13.41 -4.52 -0.14
C ARG A 120 13.73 -3.04 -0.32
N ILE A 121 13.10 -2.40 -1.30
CA ILE A 121 13.20 -0.95 -1.49
C ILE A 121 12.25 -0.24 -0.52
N GLY A 122 12.66 0.90 0.05
CA GLY A 122 11.86 1.55 1.09
C GLY A 122 10.60 2.19 0.51
N GLY A 123 10.76 2.85 -0.63
CA GLY A 123 9.75 3.70 -1.22
C GLY A 123 9.48 4.97 -0.40
N THR A 124 8.50 5.75 -0.84
CA THR A 124 8.16 7.05 -0.21
C THR A 124 6.67 7.37 -0.28
N CYS A 125 6.24 8.33 0.53
CA CYS A 125 4.94 8.98 0.41
C CYS A 125 5.11 10.27 -0.41
N GLY A 126 4.62 10.26 -1.65
CA GLY A 126 4.76 11.39 -2.57
C GLY A 126 3.66 12.43 -2.38
N THR A 127 4.00 13.70 -2.60
CA THR A 127 3.03 14.81 -2.68
C THR A 127 2.67 15.07 -4.13
N LEU A 128 1.39 14.92 -4.48
CA LEU A 128 0.85 15.11 -5.84
C LEU A 128 0.24 16.50 -6.05
N GLY A 129 0.53 17.44 -5.16
CA GLY A 129 0.00 18.80 -5.14
C GLY A 129 -0.49 19.18 -3.74
N THR A 130 -1.17 20.31 -3.66
CA THR A 130 -1.77 20.84 -2.44
C THR A 130 -3.22 21.19 -2.72
N PHE A 131 -4.12 20.94 -1.77
CA PHE A 131 -5.52 21.33 -1.85
C PHE A 131 -5.96 21.90 -0.50
N ASP A 132 -6.49 23.11 -0.50
CA ASP A 132 -6.96 23.81 0.70
C ASP A 132 -5.92 23.83 1.85
N GLY A 133 -4.67 24.13 1.50
CA GLY A 133 -3.55 24.15 2.46
C GLY A 133 -3.01 22.78 2.89
N HIS A 134 -3.60 21.67 2.42
CA HIS A 134 -3.20 20.31 2.77
C HIS A 134 -2.51 19.58 1.61
N PRO A 135 -1.48 18.75 1.86
CA PRO A 135 -0.82 17.99 0.82
C PRO A 135 -1.71 16.85 0.30
N VAL A 136 -1.73 16.68 -1.03
CA VAL A 136 -2.39 15.54 -1.68
C VAL A 136 -1.43 14.36 -1.72
N LEU A 137 -1.59 13.43 -0.79
CA LEU A 137 -0.62 12.36 -0.59
C LEU A 137 -0.85 11.14 -1.48
N ARG A 138 0.25 10.48 -1.85
CA ARG A 138 0.28 9.17 -2.48
C ARG A 138 1.18 8.24 -1.68
N TYR A 139 0.56 7.32 -0.95
CA TYR A 139 1.26 6.22 -0.31
C TYR A 139 2.00 5.38 -1.34
N GLY A 140 3.27 5.07 -1.05
CA GLY A 140 4.12 4.25 -1.90
C GLY A 140 5.24 3.57 -1.12
N TYR A 141 5.06 3.32 0.17
CA TYR A 141 6.00 2.51 0.96
C TYR A 141 5.81 1.03 0.63
N GLY A 142 6.93 0.32 0.53
CA GLY A 142 6.95 -1.09 0.18
C GLY A 142 6.49 -2.03 1.29
N LEU A 143 5.85 -3.13 0.88
CA LEU A 143 5.60 -4.32 1.69
C LEU A 143 6.02 -5.52 0.84
N TYR A 144 6.73 -6.49 1.40
CA TYR A 144 7.40 -7.54 0.62
C TYR A 144 7.17 -8.94 1.15
N ALA A 145 7.16 -9.89 0.22
CA ALA A 145 7.35 -11.31 0.48
C ALA A 145 8.69 -11.75 -0.14
N GLY A 146 9.54 -12.40 0.64
CA GLY A 146 10.71 -13.09 0.12
C GLY A 146 10.31 -14.34 -0.66
N VAL A 147 10.85 -14.49 -1.87
CA VAL A 147 10.56 -15.62 -2.77
C VAL A 147 11.85 -16.17 -3.39
N THR A 148 11.82 -17.45 -3.75
CA THR A 148 12.83 -18.09 -4.59
C THR A 148 12.40 -17.99 -6.05
N ALA A 149 13.37 -17.91 -6.96
CA ALA A 149 13.12 -17.97 -8.40
C ALA A 149 12.78 -19.40 -8.85
#